data_AF-A0A2S6T3Z4-F1
#
_entry.id   AF-A0A2S6T3Z4-F1
#
_cell.length_a   1.000
_cell.length_b   1.000
_cell.length_c   1.000
_cell.angle_alpha   90.00
_cell.angle_beta   90.00
_cell.angle_gamma   90.00
#
_symmetry.space_group_name_H-M   'P 1'
#
loop_
_entity.id
_entity.type
_entity.pdbx_description
1 polymer ?
#
loop_
_entity_poly.entity_id
_entity_poly.type
_entity_poly.pdbx_seq_one_letter_code
_entity_poly.pdbx_strand_id
1 'polypeptide(L)'
;MNKIIIVGAGFAGLQAAKVLVTSSFDITIIDKNNYHLFQPLLYQVATAGLSPADIALPIRNIFRSQQNLKVILDELVEIKPQFNQIRTRNNTYSYDYLILATGSELSYFGQDQWKKFSLGLKNIENATLLRSKILQAFEKAERINDDKTINKLLKFVVIGGGPTGVEMAGAIAELS
;
A
#
# COMPACT_ATOMS: atom_id res chain seq x y z
N MET A 1 -5.74 15.88 28.66
CA MET A 1 -5.00 14.80 27.95
C MET A 1 -4.46 15.39 26.67
N ASN A 2 -3.17 15.22 26.38
CA ASN A 2 -2.60 15.75 25.14
C ASN A 2 -3.02 14.85 23.96
N LYS A 3 -3.19 15.47 22.79
CA LYS A 3 -3.67 14.84 21.57
C LYS A 3 -2.52 14.53 20.63
N ILE A 4 -2.42 13.27 20.21
CA ILE A 4 -1.47 12.83 19.19
C ILE A 4 -2.25 12.46 17.94
N ILE A 5 -1.89 13.09 16.81
CA ILE A 5 -2.36 12.66 15.50
C ILE A 5 -1.25 11.91 14.79
N ILE A 6 -1.58 10.72 14.30
CA ILE A 6 -0.71 9.91 13.45
C ILE A 6 -1.32 9.89 12.05
N VAL A 7 -0.62 10.44 11.07
CA VAL A 7 -1.06 10.39 9.66
C VAL A 7 -0.36 9.24 8.97
N GLY A 8 -1.13 8.24 8.56
CA GLY A 8 -0.64 7.01 7.96
C GLY A 8 -0.57 5.85 8.96
N ALA A 9 -1.11 4.71 8.55
CA ALA A 9 -1.18 3.44 9.27
C ALA A 9 -0.38 2.34 8.57
N GLY A 10 0.64 2.74 7.79
CA GLY A 10 1.72 1.84 7.35
C GLY A 10 2.56 1.34 8.53
N PHE A 11 3.72 0.74 8.26
CA PHE A 11 4.58 0.15 9.29
C PHE A 11 4.94 1.14 10.42
N ALA A 12 5.40 2.34 10.07
CA ALA A 12 5.84 3.33 11.04
C ALA A 12 4.69 3.84 11.93
N GLY A 13 3.58 4.24 11.33
CA GLY A 13 2.43 4.79 12.06
C GLY A 13 1.75 3.74 12.94
N LEU A 14 1.63 2.50 12.44
CA LEU A 14 1.09 1.40 13.22
C LEU A 14 1.99 1.09 14.42
N GLN A 15 3.31 1.07 14.24
CA GLN A 15 4.24 0.80 15.33
C GLN A 15 4.26 1.94 16.36
N ALA A 16 4.23 3.20 15.92
CA ALA A 16 4.10 4.35 16.81
C ALA A 16 2.82 4.25 17.66
N ALA A 17 1.69 3.95 17.03
CA ALA A 17 0.42 3.75 17.74
C ALA A 17 0.51 2.62 18.78
N LYS A 18 1.09 1.46 18.43
CA LYS A 18 1.26 0.33 19.36
C LYS A 18 2.07 0.68 20.62
N VAL A 19 3.06 1.54 20.50
CA VAL A 19 3.84 2.01 21.67
C VAL A 19 3.02 3.03 22.47
N LEU A 20 2.38 3.98 21.78
CA LEU A 20 1.68 5.11 22.40
C LEU A 20 0.37 4.73 23.11
N VAL A 21 -0.30 3.65 22.72
CA VAL A 21 -1.55 3.23 23.38
C VAL A 21 -1.38 2.92 24.87
N THR A 22 -0.15 2.64 25.33
CA THR A 22 0.15 2.44 26.75
C THR A 22 0.26 3.74 27.57
N SER A 23 0.20 4.90 26.90
CA SER A 23 0.28 6.22 27.52
C SER A 23 -1.10 6.81 27.87
N SER A 24 -1.11 7.97 28.51
CA SER A 24 -2.32 8.75 28.81
C SER A 24 -2.73 9.72 27.68
N PHE A 25 -2.17 9.60 26.48
CA PHE A 25 -2.52 10.45 25.33
C PHE A 25 -3.84 10.01 24.67
N ASP A 26 -4.56 10.98 24.08
CA ASP A 26 -5.69 10.74 23.17
C ASP A 26 -5.15 10.64 21.74
N ILE A 27 -5.23 9.45 21.15
CA ILE A 27 -4.54 9.12 19.90
C ILE A 27 -5.55 9.03 18.77
N THR A 28 -5.27 9.70 17.65
CA THR A 28 -6.05 9.56 16.42
C THR A 28 -5.14 9.15 15.27
N ILE A 29 -5.40 7.97 14.69
CA ILE A 29 -4.82 7.55 13.42
C ILE A 29 -5.72 8.05 12.29
N ILE A 30 -5.14 8.74 11.31
CA ILE A 30 -5.82 9.14 10.07
C ILE A 30 -5.09 8.47 8.90
N ASP A 31 -5.80 7.64 8.14
CA ASP A 31 -5.26 7.03 6.93
C ASP A 31 -6.32 7.05 5.82
N LYS A 32 -5.86 7.14 4.56
CA LYS A 32 -6.71 7.10 3.37
C LYS A 32 -7.25 5.70 3.06
N ASN A 33 -6.70 4.67 3.71
CA ASN A 33 -7.16 3.29 3.69
C ASN A 33 -7.64 2.88 5.09
N ASN A 34 -8.63 2.00 5.16
CA ASN A 34 -9.13 1.48 6.44
C ASN A 34 -8.35 0.23 6.93
N TYR A 35 -7.27 -0.14 6.25
CA TYR A 35 -6.45 -1.32 6.52
C TYR A 35 -4.96 -0.97 6.59
N HIS A 36 -4.23 -1.72 7.41
CA HIS A 36 -2.78 -1.81 7.36
C HIS A 36 -2.40 -2.85 6.30
N LEU A 37 -1.46 -2.51 5.43
CA LEU A 37 -0.98 -3.37 4.36
C LEU A 37 0.43 -3.86 4.65
N PHE A 38 0.61 -5.18 4.74
CA PHE A 38 1.93 -5.80 4.81
C PHE A 38 2.55 -5.86 3.41
N GLN A 39 3.04 -4.69 2.96
CA GLN A 39 3.60 -4.48 1.62
C GLN A 39 4.65 -5.52 1.15
N PRO A 40 5.51 -6.11 2.02
CA PRO A 40 6.49 -7.11 1.58
C PRO A 40 5.89 -8.31 0.85
N LEU A 41 4.63 -8.67 1.10
CA LEU A 41 3.98 -9.83 0.46
C LEU A 41 3.09 -9.46 -0.74
N LEU A 42 3.15 -8.21 -1.22
CA LEU A 42 2.34 -7.78 -2.37
C LEU A 42 2.63 -8.58 -3.65
N TYR A 43 3.86 -9.07 -3.83
CA TYR A 43 4.21 -9.86 -5.01
C TYR A 43 3.42 -11.17 -5.05
N GLN A 44 3.18 -11.81 -3.89
CA GLN A 44 2.38 -13.03 -3.81
C GLN A 44 0.92 -12.78 -4.17
N VAL A 45 0.37 -11.59 -3.87
CA VAL A 45 -0.96 -11.21 -4.36
C VAL A 45 -0.94 -11.01 -5.88
N ALA A 46 0.11 -10.35 -6.40
CA ALA A 46 0.30 -10.10 -7.82
C ALA A 46 0.53 -11.37 -8.65
N THR A 47 1.01 -12.46 -8.04
CA THR A 47 1.23 -13.77 -8.69
C THR A 47 0.24 -14.83 -8.23
N ALA A 48 -0.87 -14.45 -7.58
CA ALA A 48 -1.92 -15.35 -7.13
C ALA A 48 -1.53 -16.39 -6.06
N GLY A 49 -0.38 -16.24 -5.40
CA GLY A 49 0.02 -17.05 -4.25
C GLY A 49 -0.72 -16.69 -2.94
N LEU A 50 -1.18 -15.44 -2.80
CA LEU A 50 -1.98 -14.99 -1.65
C LEU A 50 -3.23 -14.21 -2.06
N SER A 51 -4.24 -14.22 -1.18
CA SER A 51 -5.38 -13.31 -1.25
C SER A 51 -4.99 -11.93 -0.70
N PRO A 52 -5.57 -10.83 -1.23
CA PRO A 52 -5.42 -9.51 -0.61
C PRO A 52 -5.75 -9.49 0.90
N ALA A 53 -6.73 -10.28 1.33
CA ALA A 53 -7.16 -10.35 2.72
C ALA A 53 -6.09 -10.95 3.65
N ASP A 54 -5.16 -11.76 3.12
CA ASP A 54 -4.09 -12.38 3.91
C ASP A 54 -3.04 -11.35 4.36
N ILE A 55 -2.95 -10.22 3.65
CA ILE A 55 -1.91 -9.19 3.87
C ILE A 55 -2.49 -7.82 4.26
N ALA A 56 -3.82 -7.69 4.33
CA ALA A 56 -4.53 -6.45 4.58
C ALA A 56 -5.42 -6.54 5.82
N LEU A 57 -4.96 -5.96 6.94
CA LEU A 57 -5.64 -6.05 8.22
C LEU A 57 -6.39 -4.75 8.54
N PRO A 58 -7.71 -4.77 8.81
CA PRO A 58 -8.43 -3.57 9.19
C PRO A 58 -7.79 -2.89 10.41
N ILE A 59 -7.44 -1.61 10.30
CA ILE A 59 -6.71 -0.88 11.36
C ILE A 59 -7.54 -0.86 12.65
N ARG A 60 -8.86 -0.70 12.50
CA ARG A 60 -9.83 -0.75 13.62
C ARG A 60 -9.80 -2.08 14.37
N ASN A 61 -9.58 -3.19 13.67
CA ASN A 61 -9.51 -4.51 14.32
C ASN A 61 -8.23 -4.65 15.14
N ILE A 62 -7.11 -4.11 14.66
CA ILE A 62 -5.81 -4.14 15.36
C ILE A 62 -5.92 -3.42 16.72
N PHE A 63 -6.62 -2.28 16.78
CA PHE A 63 -6.75 -1.47 17.99
C PHE A 63 -8.12 -1.57 18.68
N ARG A 64 -8.92 -2.59 18.37
CA ARG A 64 -10.31 -2.72 18.87
C ARG A 64 -10.46 -2.67 20.39
N SER A 65 -9.44 -3.07 21.14
CA SER A 65 -9.42 -3.10 22.60
C SER A 65 -8.93 -1.80 23.24
N GLN A 66 -8.46 -0.84 22.44
CA GLN A 66 -7.84 0.40 22.93
C GLN A 66 -8.90 1.50 23.04
N GLN A 67 -9.09 2.02 24.25
CA GLN A 67 -10.10 3.06 24.52
C GLN A 67 -9.60 4.48 24.19
N ASN A 68 -8.28 4.70 24.27
CA ASN A 68 -7.62 5.98 24.03
C ASN A 68 -7.18 6.17 22.57
N LEU A 69 -7.60 5.28 21.65
CA LEU A 69 -7.23 5.37 20.24
C LEU A 69 -8.46 5.36 19.33
N LYS A 70 -8.49 6.30 18.39
CA LYS A 70 -9.47 6.38 17.32
C LYS A 70 -8.80 6.20 15.97
N VAL A 71 -9.52 5.56 15.05
CA VAL A 71 -9.11 5.43 13.65
C VAL A 71 -10.11 6.19 12.79
N ILE A 72 -9.61 7.06 11.92
CA ILE A 72 -10.39 7.86 11.00
C ILE A 72 -9.94 7.54 9.57
N LEU A 73 -10.91 7.22 8.71
CA LEU A 73 -10.68 7.05 7.28
C LEU A 73 -10.78 8.44 6.64
N ASP A 74 -9.64 9.05 6.35
CA ASP A 74 -9.57 10.35 5.68
C ASP A 74 -8.17 10.56 5.09
N GLU A 75 -8.03 11.47 4.14
CA GLU A 75 -6.74 11.75 3.51
C GLU A 75 -6.23 13.13 3.92
N LEU A 76 -4.98 13.18 4.41
CA LEU A 76 -4.30 14.44 4.69
C LEU A 76 -4.13 15.24 3.40
N VAL A 77 -4.52 16.52 3.43
CA VAL A 77 -4.36 17.45 2.32
C VAL A 77 -3.34 18.54 2.65
N GLU A 78 -3.30 19.01 3.90
CA GLU A 78 -2.47 20.14 4.28
C GLU A 78 -2.09 20.08 5.76
N ILE A 79 -0.88 20.54 6.08
CA ILE A 79 -0.39 20.71 7.45
C ILE A 79 -0.26 22.22 7.70
N LYS A 80 -0.79 22.70 8.82
CA LYS A 80 -0.74 24.10 9.25
C LYS A 80 -0.02 24.21 10.61
N PRO A 81 1.32 24.17 10.62
CA PRO A 81 2.10 24.15 11.87
C PRO A 81 1.85 25.37 12.75
N GLN A 82 1.59 26.53 12.16
CA GLN A 82 1.32 27.78 12.88
C GLN A 82 0.06 27.72 13.76
N PHE A 83 -0.85 26.78 13.48
CA PHE A 83 -2.07 26.57 14.25
C PHE A 83 -2.10 25.21 14.97
N ASN A 84 -1.03 24.42 14.87
CA ASN A 84 -0.98 23.01 15.27
C ASN A 84 -2.19 22.22 14.73
N GLN A 85 -2.46 22.37 13.44
CA GLN A 85 -3.59 21.74 12.77
C GLN A 85 -3.18 20.99 11.51
N ILE A 86 -3.95 19.95 11.20
CA ILE A 86 -3.96 19.34 9.87
C ILE A 86 -5.35 19.49 9.26
N ARG A 87 -5.39 19.62 7.93
CA ARG A 87 -6.62 19.56 7.14
C ARG A 87 -6.62 18.29 6.33
N THR A 88 -7.68 17.51 6.48
CA THR A 88 -7.96 16.34 5.65
C THR A 88 -8.96 16.70 4.56
N ARG A 89 -9.37 15.74 3.71
CA ARG A 89 -10.40 16.00 2.70
C ARG A 89 -11.72 16.44 3.33
N ASN A 90 -12.08 15.86 4.47
CA ASN A 90 -13.41 16.05 5.04
C ASN A 90 -13.42 16.92 6.32
N ASN A 91 -12.29 17.09 7.01
CA ASN A 91 -12.25 17.72 8.33
C ASN A 91 -10.95 18.50 8.60
N THR A 92 -10.90 19.18 9.74
CA THR A 92 -9.69 19.78 10.30
C THR A 92 -9.50 19.25 11.72
N TYR A 93 -8.26 18.93 12.08
CA TYR A 93 -7.91 18.36 13.39
C TYR A 93 -6.76 19.15 14.01
N SER A 94 -6.93 19.56 15.26
CA SER A 94 -5.84 20.12 16.08
C SER A 94 -5.07 19.01 16.78
N TYR A 95 -3.76 19.19 16.95
CA TYR A 95 -2.88 18.27 17.64
C TYR A 95 -2.00 19.00 18.67
N ASP A 96 -1.53 18.28 19.68
CA ASP A 96 -0.38 18.71 20.48
C ASP A 96 0.91 18.12 19.90
N TYR A 97 0.83 16.90 19.36
CA TYR A 97 1.92 16.25 18.63
C TYR A 97 1.41 15.63 17.33
N LEU A 98 2.21 15.76 16.27
CA LEU A 98 1.92 15.21 14.95
C LEU A 98 3.00 14.20 14.54
N ILE A 99 2.60 12.99 14.19
CA ILE A 99 3.46 11.96 13.62
C ILE A 99 3.09 11.77 12.15
N LEU A 100 4.03 12.07 11.26
CA LEU A 100 3.87 11.86 9.82
C LEU A 100 4.47 10.51 9.42
N ALA A 101 3.60 9.58 9.04
CA ALA A 101 3.92 8.21 8.65
C ALA A 101 3.25 7.84 7.31
N THR A 102 3.19 8.79 6.38
CA THR A 102 2.48 8.69 5.09
C THR A 102 3.13 7.76 4.07
N GLY A 103 4.35 7.28 4.35
CA GLY A 103 5.09 6.38 3.48
C GLY A 103 5.72 7.09 2.28
N SER A 104 5.81 6.38 1.16
CA SER A 104 6.42 6.86 -0.09
C SER A 104 5.62 6.43 -1.30
N GLU A 105 5.73 7.19 -2.39
CA GLU A 105 5.14 6.86 -3.69
C GLU A 105 6.20 6.33 -4.66
N LEU A 106 5.72 5.69 -5.73
CA LEU A 106 6.56 5.27 -6.84
C LEU A 106 7.06 6.51 -7.60
N SER A 107 8.36 6.56 -7.90
CA SER A 107 8.95 7.55 -8.81
C SER A 107 9.23 6.93 -10.16
N TYR A 108 8.93 7.65 -11.23
CA TYR A 108 9.36 7.33 -12.59
C TYR A 108 10.58 8.15 -13.03
N PHE A 109 11.29 8.77 -12.08
CA PHE A 109 12.52 9.55 -12.34
C PHE A 109 12.35 10.62 -13.43
N GLY A 110 11.20 11.31 -13.42
CA GLY A 110 10.84 12.33 -14.41
C GLY A 110 10.20 11.80 -15.69
N GLN A 111 9.95 10.48 -15.79
CA GLN A 111 9.33 9.83 -16.95
C GLN A 111 7.90 9.36 -16.65
N ASP A 112 7.05 10.25 -16.14
CA ASP A 112 5.68 9.92 -15.68
C ASP A 112 4.79 9.31 -16.78
N GLN A 113 5.12 9.51 -18.05
CA GLN A 113 4.44 8.85 -19.17
C GLN A 113 4.54 7.32 -19.12
N TRP A 114 5.56 6.77 -18.44
CA TRP A 114 5.73 5.33 -18.28
C TRP A 114 4.67 4.69 -17.39
N LYS A 115 3.99 5.47 -16.54
CA LYS A 115 2.89 5.00 -15.69
C LYS A 115 1.74 4.33 -16.46
N LYS A 116 1.59 4.67 -17.74
CA LYS A 116 0.59 4.05 -18.63
C LYS A 116 0.96 2.62 -19.04
N PHE A 117 2.24 2.28 -19.00
CA PHE A 117 2.79 1.02 -19.50
C PHE A 117 3.28 0.11 -18.38
N SER A 118 3.72 0.66 -17.25
CA SER A 118 4.20 -0.10 -16.10
C SER A 118 3.42 0.22 -14.83
N LEU A 119 3.06 -0.83 -14.11
CA LEU A 119 2.34 -0.74 -12.83
C LEU A 119 3.35 -0.87 -11.69
N GLY A 120 3.25 0.02 -10.71
CA GLY A 120 3.99 -0.10 -9.46
C GLY A 120 3.34 -1.09 -8.50
N LEU A 121 4.13 -1.83 -7.75
CA LEU A 121 3.64 -2.78 -6.74
C LEU A 121 3.68 -2.15 -5.34
N LYS A 122 2.70 -1.28 -5.04
CA LYS A 122 2.63 -0.53 -3.78
C LYS A 122 1.29 -0.66 -3.04
N ASN A 123 0.25 -1.14 -3.70
CA ASN A 123 -1.10 -1.26 -3.16
C ASN A 123 -1.81 -2.50 -3.71
N ILE A 124 -2.95 -2.84 -3.11
CA ILE A 124 -3.73 -4.04 -3.44
C ILE A 124 -4.32 -3.93 -4.85
N GLU A 125 -4.73 -2.74 -5.26
CA GLU A 125 -5.37 -2.49 -6.56
C GLU A 125 -4.41 -2.83 -7.69
N ASN A 126 -3.17 -2.34 -7.61
CA ASN A 126 -2.15 -2.63 -8.61
C ASN A 126 -1.71 -4.10 -8.57
N ALA A 127 -1.58 -4.71 -7.38
CA ALA A 127 -1.25 -6.13 -7.27
C ALA A 127 -2.33 -7.00 -7.95
N THR A 128 -3.61 -6.72 -7.69
CA THR A 128 -4.73 -7.45 -8.28
C THR A 128 -4.80 -7.23 -9.80
N LEU A 129 -4.52 -6.02 -10.27
CA LEU A 129 -4.44 -5.71 -11.70
C LEU A 129 -3.28 -6.45 -12.38
N LEU A 130 -2.11 -6.51 -11.74
CA LEU A 130 -0.96 -7.29 -12.24
C LEU A 130 -1.30 -8.77 -12.34
N ARG A 131 -1.89 -9.36 -11.29
CA ARG A 131 -2.38 -10.74 -11.30
C ARG A 131 -3.30 -11.01 -12.48
N SER A 132 -4.29 -10.14 -12.68
CA SER A 132 -5.23 -10.26 -13.79
C SER A 132 -4.51 -10.24 -15.14
N LYS A 133 -3.56 -9.32 -15.34
CA LYS A 133 -2.78 -9.22 -16.58
C LYS A 133 -1.90 -10.44 -16.83
N ILE A 134 -1.24 -10.96 -15.80
CA ILE A 134 -0.35 -12.14 -15.90
C ILE A 134 -1.17 -13.37 -16.28
N LEU A 135 -2.24 -13.67 -15.53
CA LEU A 135 -3.07 -14.85 -15.79
C LEU A 135 -3.76 -14.76 -17.16
N GLN A 136 -4.28 -13.59 -17.54
CA GLN A 136 -4.86 -13.40 -18.87
C GLN A 136 -3.84 -13.56 -20.01
N ALA A 137 -2.55 -13.29 -19.77
CA ALA A 137 -1.53 -13.49 -20.78
C ALA A 137 -1.34 -14.99 -21.07
N PHE A 138 -1.31 -15.82 -20.03
CA PHE A 138 -1.30 -17.29 -20.16
C PHE A 138 -2.56 -17.80 -20.89
N GLU A 139 -3.75 -17.39 -20.45
CA GLU A 139 -5.03 -17.78 -21.08
C GLU A 139 -5.13 -17.41 -22.56
N LYS A 140 -4.52 -16.29 -22.95
CA LYS A 140 -4.45 -15.86 -24.36
C LYS A 140 -3.43 -16.67 -25.14
N ALA A 141 -2.27 -16.95 -24.56
CA ALA A 141 -1.22 -17.72 -25.22
C ALA A 141 -1.73 -19.12 -25.61
N GLU A 142 -2.53 -19.76 -24.74
CA GLU A 142 -3.10 -21.09 -24.97
C GLU A 142 -4.03 -21.18 -26.20
N ARG A 143 -4.54 -20.04 -26.68
CA ARG A 143 -5.52 -19.98 -27.80
C ARG A 143 -4.87 -19.59 -29.13
N ILE A 144 -3.55 -19.41 -29.16
CA ILE A 144 -2.81 -18.90 -30.31
C ILE A 144 -1.89 -19.98 -30.84
N ASN A 145 -1.81 -20.12 -32.16
CA ASN A 145 -0.95 -21.09 -32.85
C ASN A 145 0.27 -20.42 -33.53
N ASP A 146 0.53 -19.14 -33.25
CA ASP A 146 1.69 -18.39 -33.74
C ASP A 146 2.72 -18.18 -32.63
N ASP A 147 3.88 -18.84 -32.76
CA ASP A 147 4.97 -18.78 -31.79
C ASP A 147 5.46 -17.35 -31.52
N LYS A 148 5.42 -16.46 -32.53
CA LYS A 148 5.84 -15.06 -32.33
C LYS A 148 4.91 -14.33 -31.38
N THR A 149 3.61 -14.55 -31.53
CA THR A 149 2.58 -13.96 -30.66
C THR A 149 2.60 -14.58 -29.27
N ILE A 150 2.77 -15.90 -29.15
CA ILE A 150 2.95 -16.58 -27.85
C ILE A 150 4.14 -16.00 -27.09
N ASN A 151 5.30 -15.93 -27.73
CA ASN A 151 6.52 -15.38 -27.14
C ASN A 151 6.37 -13.91 -26.70
N LYS A 152 5.50 -13.15 -27.36
CA LYS A 152 5.18 -11.77 -26.96
C LYS A 152 4.28 -11.73 -25.74
N LEU A 153 3.27 -12.60 -25.67
CA LEU A 153 2.33 -12.68 -24.54
C LEU A 153 3.04 -13.13 -23.25
N LEU A 154 3.95 -14.09 -23.36
CA LEU A 154 4.68 -14.67 -22.22
C LEU A 154 5.96 -13.91 -21.85
N LYS A 155 6.18 -12.73 -22.44
CA LYS A 155 7.34 -11.88 -22.12
C LYS A 155 7.00 -10.87 -21.04
N PHE A 156 7.51 -11.11 -19.84
CA PHE A 156 7.40 -10.20 -18.71
C PHE A 156 8.69 -9.40 -18.54
N VAL A 157 8.57 -8.10 -18.27
CA VAL A 157 9.71 -7.20 -18.03
C VAL A 157 9.54 -6.60 -16.64
N VAL A 158 10.51 -6.86 -15.77
CA VAL A 158 10.57 -6.30 -14.41
C VAL A 158 11.64 -5.21 -14.39
N ILE A 159 11.25 -4.01 -13.98
CA ILE A 159 12.15 -2.84 -13.93
C ILE A 159 12.57 -2.61 -12.47
N GLY A 160 13.85 -2.84 -12.19
CA GLY A 160 14.47 -2.67 -10.87
C GLY A 160 14.86 -3.99 -10.23
N GLY A 161 16.13 -4.12 -9.85
CA GLY A 161 16.70 -5.32 -9.20
C GLY A 161 16.71 -5.29 -7.67
N GLY A 162 15.88 -4.44 -7.05
CA GLY A 162 15.68 -4.47 -5.60
C GLY A 162 14.84 -5.67 -5.16
N PRO A 163 14.64 -5.87 -3.83
CA PRO A 163 13.92 -7.03 -3.31
C PRO A 163 12.57 -7.28 -3.99
N THR A 164 11.73 -6.25 -4.10
CA THR A 164 10.41 -6.36 -4.76
C THR A 164 10.50 -6.83 -6.21
N GLY A 165 11.52 -6.39 -6.96
CA GLY A 165 11.70 -6.80 -8.35
C GLY A 165 12.20 -8.24 -8.46
N VAL A 166 13.13 -8.64 -7.58
CA VAL A 166 13.67 -10.01 -7.52
C VAL A 166 12.57 -11.00 -7.10
N GLU A 167 11.81 -10.70 -6.05
CA GLU A 167 10.68 -11.53 -5.60
C GLU A 167 9.61 -11.68 -6.68
N MET A 168 9.27 -10.58 -7.37
CA MET A 168 8.31 -10.61 -8.46
C MET A 168 8.81 -11.48 -9.63
N ALA A 169 10.08 -11.34 -10.03
CA ALA A 169 10.66 -12.11 -11.12
C ALA A 169 10.70 -13.62 -10.78
N GLY A 170 11.11 -13.97 -9.56
CA GLY A 170 11.09 -15.35 -9.07
C GLY A 170 9.68 -15.94 -9.05
N ALA A 171 8.72 -15.20 -8.49
CA ALA A 171 7.33 -15.65 -8.40
C ALA A 171 6.66 -15.79 -9.78
N ILE A 172 7.02 -14.97 -10.78
CA ILE A 172 6.56 -15.18 -12.17
C ILE A 172 7.18 -16.45 -12.76
N ALA A 173 8.48 -16.70 -12.50
CA ALA A 173 9.17 -17.89 -13.01
C ALA A 173 8.61 -19.20 -12.43
N GLU A 174 8.03 -19.16 -11.22
CA GLU A 174 7.34 -20.31 -10.62
C GLU A 174 5.94 -20.57 -11.23
N LEU A 175 5.34 -19.59 -11.91
CA LEU A 175 4.05 -19.76 -12.59
C LEU A 175 4.17 -20.39 -13.99
N SER A 176 5.38 -20.41 -14.56
CA SER A 176 5.66 -20.82 -15.94
C SER A 176 6.16 -22.25 -16.06
#